data_AF-A0A4Q1C1G6-F1
#
_entry.id   AF-A0A4Q1C1G6-F1
#
_cell.length_a   1.000
_cell.length_b   1.000
_cell.length_c   1.000
_cell.angle_alpha   90.00
_cell.angle_beta   90.00
_cell.angle_gamma   90.00
#
_symmetry.space_group_name_H-M   'P 1'
#
loop_
_entity.id
_entity.type
_entity.pdbx_description
1 polymer ?
#
loop_
_entity_poly.entity_id
_entity_poly.type
_entity_poly.pdbx_seq_one_letter_code
_entity_poly.pdbx_strand_id
1 'polypeptide(L)'
;MKKFLSAASLIIVIIHLQSCDFSKRIDTSAAVKEMKMRQVKRILPQDITNKADTWGQEIQALIENPKNQISLDSIAKKFQVKIQSGDAENLKKLHKDKKILETLDALAYSQSLQQDIPPSIQKNSQGDSLYYLFIDKKSKVVLVGFSKSQIILNIDKPFIK
;
A
#
# COMPACT_ATOMS: atom_id res chain seq x y z
N MET A 1 -63.98 25.17 -36.97
CA MET A 1 -63.66 25.05 -35.53
C MET A 1 -62.66 23.92 -35.16
N LYS A 2 -62.14 23.10 -36.10
CA LYS A 2 -61.17 22.03 -35.77
C LYS A 2 -59.69 22.44 -35.71
N LYS A 3 -59.30 23.54 -36.38
CA LYS A 3 -57.89 24.01 -36.43
C LYS A 3 -57.41 24.69 -35.13
N PHE A 4 -58.32 25.31 -34.38
CA PHE A 4 -57.99 25.96 -33.10
C PHE A 4 -57.79 24.95 -31.95
N LEU A 5 -58.51 23.82 -31.98
CA LEU A 5 -58.37 22.77 -30.96
C LEU A 5 -57.01 22.04 -31.05
N SER A 6 -56.48 21.87 -32.27
CA SER A 6 -55.18 21.22 -32.50
C SER A 6 -53.99 22.10 -32.08
N ALA A 7 -54.11 23.43 -32.22
CA ALA A 7 -53.07 24.36 -31.79
C ALA A 7 -52.96 24.43 -30.26
N ALA A 8 -54.09 24.39 -29.54
CA ALA A 8 -54.11 24.38 -28.08
C ALA A 8 -53.44 23.13 -27.49
N SER A 9 -53.63 21.95 -28.12
CA SER A 9 -52.97 20.71 -27.70
C SER A 9 -51.47 20.71 -27.93
N LEU A 10 -50.97 21.43 -28.94
CA LEU A 10 -49.54 21.54 -29.24
C LEU A 10 -48.81 22.45 -28.23
N ILE A 11 -49.49 23.52 -27.80
CA ILE A 11 -48.94 24.50 -26.84
C ILE A 11 -48.80 23.87 -25.44
N ILE A 12 -49.73 23.01 -25.03
CA ILE A 12 -49.66 22.29 -23.74
C ILE A 12 -48.46 21.33 -23.69
N VAL A 13 -48.13 20.67 -24.81
CA VAL A 13 -46.96 19.78 -24.89
C VAL A 13 -45.64 20.56 -24.77
N ILE A 14 -45.56 21.76 -25.36
CA ILE A 14 -44.37 22.61 -25.30
C ILE A 14 -44.15 23.14 -23.87
N ILE A 15 -45.21 23.50 -23.15
CA ILE A 15 -45.12 23.98 -21.76
C ILE A 15 -44.67 22.85 -20.81
N HIS A 16 -45.13 21.61 -21.03
CA HIS A 16 -44.68 20.47 -20.23
C HIS A 16 -43.20 20.10 -20.49
N LEU A 17 -42.69 20.29 -21.71
CA LEU A 17 -41.28 20.07 -22.03
C LEU A 17 -40.33 21.10 -21.39
N GLN A 18 -40.81 22.29 -21.03
CA GLN A 18 -40.03 23.32 -20.33
C GLN A 18 -39.98 23.14 -18.80
N SER A 19 -40.79 22.24 -18.24
CA SER A 19 -40.75 21.89 -16.81
C SER A 19 -39.70 20.84 -16.44
N CYS A 20 -39.04 20.23 -17.44
CA CYS A 20 -37.82 19.45 -17.24
C CYS A 20 -36.61 20.38 -17.20
N ASP A 21 -36.50 21.15 -16.13
CA ASP A 21 -35.35 22.00 -15.85
C ASP A 21 -34.11 21.15 -15.52
N PHE A 22 -33.35 20.79 -16.55
CA PHE A 22 -32.01 20.19 -16.42
C PHE A 22 -30.94 21.21 -16.01
N SER A 23 -31.27 22.46 -15.64
CA SER A 23 -30.29 23.46 -15.19
C SER A 23 -29.67 23.12 -13.85
N LYS A 24 -30.31 22.25 -13.05
CA LYS A 24 -29.63 21.54 -11.98
C LYS A 24 -28.98 20.29 -12.55
N ARG A 25 -27.92 20.48 -13.34
CA ARG A 25 -26.98 19.38 -13.63
C ARG A 25 -26.49 18.89 -12.28
N ILE A 26 -26.94 17.71 -11.86
CA ILE A 26 -26.36 17.03 -10.72
C ILE A 26 -24.87 16.98 -11.01
N ASP A 27 -24.07 17.60 -10.15
CA ASP A 27 -22.62 17.55 -10.27
C ASP A 27 -22.21 16.11 -9.98
N THR A 28 -22.24 15.29 -11.02
CA THR A 28 -21.86 13.88 -10.97
C THR A 28 -20.42 13.73 -10.53
N SER A 29 -19.58 14.76 -10.71
CA SER A 29 -18.20 14.77 -10.21
C SER A 29 -18.16 14.95 -8.70
N ALA A 30 -18.95 15.88 -8.14
CA ALA A 30 -19.09 16.04 -6.70
C ALA A 30 -19.74 14.82 -6.04
N ALA A 31 -20.78 14.25 -6.64
CA ALA A 31 -21.45 13.04 -6.15
C ALA A 31 -20.53 11.81 -6.21
N VAL A 32 -19.77 11.63 -7.30
CA VAL A 32 -18.76 10.56 -7.40
C VAL A 32 -17.61 10.79 -6.42
N LYS A 33 -17.20 12.05 -6.19
CA LYS A 33 -16.19 12.39 -5.18
C LYS A 33 -16.69 12.06 -3.78
N GLU A 34 -17.94 12.41 -3.45
CA GLU A 34 -18.58 12.10 -2.17
C GLU A 34 -18.76 10.59 -1.97
N MET A 35 -19.21 9.86 -3.00
CA MET A 35 -19.31 8.39 -2.95
C MET A 35 -17.94 7.72 -2.80
N LYS A 36 -16.90 8.18 -3.50
CA LYS A 36 -15.53 7.66 -3.36
C LYS A 36 -14.93 7.97 -1.98
N MET A 37 -15.18 9.17 -1.45
CA MET A 37 -14.78 9.52 -0.08
C MET A 37 -15.51 8.68 0.98
N ARG A 38 -16.73 8.21 0.69
CA ARG A 38 -17.52 7.31 1.55
C ARG A 38 -17.23 5.82 1.34
N GLN A 39 -16.61 5.43 0.23
CA GLN A 39 -16.11 4.07 0.05
C GLN A 39 -14.85 3.88 0.90
N VAL A 40 -15.05 3.59 2.19
CA VAL A 40 -13.98 3.07 3.05
C VAL A 40 -13.59 1.72 2.49
N LYS A 41 -12.49 1.68 1.73
CA LYS A 41 -11.93 0.42 1.22
C LYS A 41 -11.54 -0.42 2.44
N ARG A 42 -12.21 -1.56 2.62
CA ARG A 42 -11.85 -2.52 3.66
C ARG A 42 -10.51 -3.13 3.27
N ILE A 43 -9.46 -2.86 4.05
CA ILE A 43 -8.12 -3.41 3.85
C ILE A 43 -7.96 -4.56 4.84
N LEU A 44 -7.74 -5.78 4.33
CA LEU A 44 -7.54 -6.94 5.17
C LEU A 44 -6.11 -6.95 5.73
N PRO A 45 -5.87 -7.51 6.92
CA PRO A 45 -4.51 -7.70 7.43
C PRO A 45 -3.60 -8.52 6.50
N GLN A 46 -4.20 -9.40 5.70
CA GLN A 46 -3.51 -10.17 4.67
C GLN A 46 -3.02 -9.28 3.54
N ASP A 47 -3.84 -8.34 3.05
CA ASP A 47 -3.46 -7.40 1.99
C ASP A 47 -2.24 -6.56 2.39
N ILE A 48 -2.19 -6.11 3.65
CA ILE A 48 -1.06 -5.36 4.21
C ILE A 48 0.21 -6.22 4.20
N THR A 49 0.08 -7.48 4.62
CA THR A 49 1.22 -8.41 4.72
C THR A 49 1.74 -8.76 3.33
N ASN A 50 0.84 -9.08 2.38
CA ASN A 50 1.19 -9.38 0.99
C ASN A 50 1.83 -8.18 0.29
N LYS A 51 1.33 -6.96 0.56
CA LYS A 51 1.93 -5.75 -0.01
C LYS A 51 3.33 -5.50 0.54
N ALA A 52 3.53 -5.70 1.84
CA ALA A 52 4.84 -5.64 2.46
C ALA A 52 5.80 -6.69 1.87
N ASP A 53 5.28 -7.89 1.58
CA ASP A 53 6.04 -8.98 0.96
C ASP A 53 6.51 -8.64 -0.45
N THR A 54 5.58 -8.20 -1.29
CA THR A 54 5.89 -7.81 -2.68
C THR A 54 6.96 -6.72 -2.69
N TRP A 55 6.84 -5.71 -1.82
CA TRP A 55 7.85 -4.66 -1.69
C TRP A 55 9.17 -5.16 -1.11
N GLY A 56 9.12 -6.07 -0.14
CA GLY A 56 10.31 -6.71 0.41
C GLY A 56 11.11 -7.44 -0.66
N GLN A 57 10.44 -8.21 -1.51
CA GLN A 57 11.03 -8.91 -2.64
C GLN A 57 11.58 -7.95 -3.70
N GLU A 58 10.86 -6.88 -4.04
CA GLU A 58 11.34 -5.83 -4.94
C GLU A 58 12.62 -5.17 -4.40
N ILE A 59 12.65 -4.83 -3.11
CA ILE A 59 13.79 -4.21 -2.45
C ILE A 59 14.97 -5.20 -2.39
N GLN A 60 14.72 -6.46 -2.05
CA GLN A 60 15.73 -7.51 -2.05
C GLN A 60 16.36 -7.66 -3.44
N ALA A 61 15.55 -7.74 -4.49
CA ALA A 61 16.03 -7.82 -5.87
C ALA A 61 16.88 -6.61 -6.25
N LEU A 62 16.54 -5.41 -5.76
CA LEU A 62 17.34 -4.20 -6.00
C LEU A 62 18.68 -4.22 -5.26
N ILE A 63 18.73 -4.75 -4.04
CA ILE A 63 19.93 -4.85 -3.20
C ILE A 63 20.88 -5.93 -3.72
N GLU A 64 20.36 -7.10 -4.09
CA GLU A 64 21.16 -8.24 -4.54
C GLU A 64 21.63 -8.14 -5.99
N ASN A 65 21.13 -7.15 -6.75
CA ASN A 65 21.49 -6.94 -8.15
C ASN A 65 22.89 -6.33 -8.25
N PRO A 66 23.89 -7.06 -8.79
CA PRO A 66 25.27 -6.58 -8.87
C PRO A 66 25.46 -5.37 -9.80
N LYS A 67 24.49 -5.08 -10.67
CA LYS A 67 24.53 -3.93 -11.60
C LYS A 67 23.99 -2.64 -10.97
N ASN A 68 23.25 -2.73 -9.86
CA ASN A 68 22.71 -1.57 -9.18
C ASN A 68 23.76 -1.00 -8.23
N GLN A 69 24.34 0.15 -8.57
CA GLN A 69 25.21 0.93 -7.67
C GLN A 69 24.41 1.88 -6.76
N ILE A 70 23.13 1.60 -6.56
CA ILE A 70 22.24 2.45 -5.78
C ILE A 70 22.50 2.18 -4.29
N SER A 71 22.77 3.23 -3.52
CA SER A 71 22.98 3.12 -2.08
C SER A 71 21.72 2.67 -1.35
N LEU A 72 21.88 1.94 -0.23
CA LEU A 72 20.76 1.52 0.63
C LEU A 72 19.89 2.70 1.06
N ASP A 73 20.49 3.85 1.35
CA ASP A 73 19.77 5.07 1.73
C ASP A 73 18.86 5.60 0.61
N SER A 74 19.30 5.46 -0.64
CA SER A 74 18.50 5.89 -1.81
C SER A 74 17.30 4.97 -2.01
N ILE A 75 17.48 3.66 -1.83
CA ILE A 75 16.39 2.67 -1.86
C ILE A 75 15.42 2.95 -0.70
N ALA A 76 15.94 3.14 0.50
CA ALA A 76 15.17 3.46 1.70
C ALA A 76 14.30 4.72 1.48
N LYS A 77 14.87 5.79 0.91
CA LYS A 77 14.11 7.01 0.57
C LYS A 77 13.05 6.78 -0.50
N LYS A 78 13.37 6.04 -1.57
CA LYS A 78 12.43 5.76 -2.67
C LYS A 78 11.17 5.05 -2.18
N PHE A 79 11.35 4.04 -1.33
CA PHE A 79 10.24 3.27 -0.77
C PHE A 79 9.73 3.84 0.56
N GLN A 80 10.35 4.91 1.09
CA GLN A 80 10.08 5.50 2.41
C GLN A 80 10.12 4.46 3.54
N VAL A 81 11.07 3.53 3.47
CA VAL A 81 11.27 2.43 4.43
C VAL A 81 12.55 2.65 5.23
N LYS A 82 12.72 1.90 6.33
CA LYS A 82 13.99 1.82 7.05
C LYS A 82 14.71 0.54 6.66
N ILE A 83 15.93 0.64 6.16
CA ILE A 83 16.75 -0.53 5.80
C ILE A 83 17.93 -0.57 6.74
N GLN A 84 18.14 -1.71 7.38
CA GLN A 84 19.27 -1.96 8.28
C GLN A 84 19.93 -3.26 7.83
N SER A 85 21.26 -3.27 7.78
CA SER A 85 22.03 -4.46 7.40
C SER A 85 23.20 -4.64 8.35
N GLY A 86 23.44 -5.88 8.76
CA GLY A 86 24.54 -6.24 9.64
C GLY A 86 24.39 -7.64 10.20
N ASP A 87 25.23 -7.96 11.16
CA ASP A 87 25.13 -9.21 11.92
C ASP A 87 23.92 -9.15 12.86
N ALA A 88 23.30 -10.29 13.13
CA ALA A 88 22.13 -10.38 14.01
C ALA A 88 22.38 -9.73 15.38
N GLU A 89 23.56 -9.92 15.97
CA GLU A 89 23.96 -9.32 17.26
C GLU A 89 24.03 -7.79 17.22
N ASN A 90 24.44 -7.21 16.10
CA ASN A 90 24.48 -5.75 15.93
C ASN A 90 23.06 -5.20 15.76
N LEU A 91 22.21 -5.89 15.01
CA LEU A 91 20.81 -5.51 14.83
C LEU A 91 20.02 -5.62 16.14
N LYS A 92 20.28 -6.63 16.97
CA LYS A 92 19.65 -6.79 18.29
C LYS A 92 19.81 -5.55 19.17
N LYS A 93 20.97 -4.88 19.13
CA LYS A 93 21.22 -3.65 19.90
C LYS A 93 20.37 -2.46 19.43
N LEU A 94 19.92 -2.47 18.18
CA LEU A 94 19.15 -1.39 17.56
C LEU A 94 17.63 -1.54 17.76
N HIS A 95 17.17 -2.74 18.15
CA HIS A 95 15.75 -3.04 18.34
C HIS A 95 15.43 -3.32 19.81
N LYS A 96 14.29 -2.82 20.28
CA LYS A 96 13.75 -3.10 21.62
C LYS A 96 12.55 -4.05 21.61
N ASP A 97 12.05 -4.36 20.42
CA ASP A 97 10.86 -5.19 20.25
C ASP A 97 11.21 -6.66 20.48
N LYS A 98 10.54 -7.29 21.46
CA LYS A 98 10.82 -8.68 21.87
C LYS A 98 10.70 -9.66 20.71
N LYS A 99 9.69 -9.51 19.86
CA LYS A 99 9.45 -10.45 18.76
C LYS A 99 10.52 -10.32 17.67
N ILE A 100 10.97 -9.10 17.38
CA ILE A 100 12.09 -8.89 16.45
C ILE A 100 13.39 -9.44 17.03
N LEU A 101 13.65 -9.28 18.33
CA LEU A 101 14.82 -9.85 19.00
C LEU A 101 14.83 -11.38 18.91
N GLU A 102 13.72 -12.04 19.24
CA GLU A 102 13.58 -13.51 19.14
C GLU A 102 13.79 -13.99 17.70
N THR A 103 13.30 -13.23 16.71
CA THR A 103 13.51 -13.56 15.29
C THR A 103 14.99 -13.44 14.92
N LEU A 104 15.67 -12.39 15.37
CA LEU A 104 17.11 -12.22 15.13
C LEU A 104 17.95 -13.31 15.81
N ASP A 105 17.57 -13.76 17.01
CA ASP A 105 18.20 -14.88 17.70
C ASP A 105 18.03 -16.19 16.93
N ALA A 106 16.81 -16.47 16.44
CA ALA A 106 16.55 -17.63 15.60
C ALA A 106 17.37 -17.60 14.30
N LEU A 107 17.47 -16.43 13.66
CA LEU A 107 18.29 -16.23 12.47
C LEU A 107 19.78 -16.46 12.76
N ALA A 108 20.30 -15.91 13.86
CA ALA A 108 21.69 -16.11 14.26
C ALA A 108 22.00 -17.61 14.47
N TYR A 109 21.08 -18.32 15.12
CA TYR A 109 21.21 -19.76 15.34
C TYR A 109 21.17 -20.54 14.01
N SER A 110 20.20 -20.28 13.13
CA SER A 110 20.14 -20.93 11.81
C SER A 110 21.35 -20.65 10.93
N GLN A 111 21.91 -19.43 10.97
CA GLN A 111 23.15 -19.09 10.29
C GLN A 111 24.34 -19.90 10.84
N SER A 112 24.40 -20.13 12.16
CA SER A 112 25.46 -20.96 12.77
C SER A 112 25.42 -22.41 12.28
N LEU A 113 24.23 -22.90 11.92
CA LEU A 113 24.01 -24.23 11.38
C LEU A 113 24.13 -24.30 9.85
N GLN A 114 24.47 -23.18 9.17
CA GLN A 114 24.53 -23.06 7.71
C GLN A 114 23.24 -23.50 7.01
N GLN A 115 22.09 -23.33 7.67
CA GLN A 115 20.81 -23.63 7.07
C GLN A 115 20.45 -22.56 6.05
N ASP A 116 19.79 -22.96 4.97
CA ASP A 116 19.19 -22.02 4.03
C ASP A 116 17.98 -21.34 4.70
N ILE A 117 18.00 -20.01 4.75
CA ILE A 117 16.99 -19.22 5.45
C ILE A 117 16.19 -18.46 4.40
N PRO A 118 14.92 -18.83 4.15
CA PRO A 118 14.08 -18.09 3.23
C PRO A 118 13.74 -16.70 3.80
N PRO A 119 13.45 -15.71 2.94
CA PRO A 119 12.93 -14.44 3.38
C PRO A 119 11.63 -14.60 4.17
N SER A 120 11.42 -13.73 5.15
CA SER A 120 10.23 -13.79 6.00
C SER A 120 9.73 -12.42 6.41
N ILE A 121 8.44 -12.35 6.79
CA ILE A 121 7.83 -11.12 7.30
C ILE A 121 7.38 -11.31 8.73
N GLN A 122 7.79 -10.38 9.58
CA GLN A 122 7.39 -10.34 10.97
C GLN A 122 6.76 -9.00 11.31
N LYS A 123 5.59 -9.06 11.93
CA LYS A 123 4.98 -7.90 12.61
C LYS A 123 5.66 -7.72 13.95
N ASN A 124 5.88 -6.49 14.36
CA ASN A 124 6.32 -6.20 15.73
C ASN A 124 5.21 -6.50 16.76
N SER A 125 5.54 -6.45 18.04
CA SER A 125 4.59 -6.76 19.11
C SER A 125 3.39 -5.79 19.14
N GLN A 126 3.57 -4.54 18.71
CA GLN A 126 2.50 -3.54 18.66
C GLN A 126 1.62 -3.63 17.40
N GLY A 127 2.09 -4.33 16.36
CA GLY A 127 1.35 -4.51 15.10
C GLY A 127 1.21 -3.25 14.23
N ASP A 128 1.99 -2.22 14.51
CA ASP A 128 2.06 -0.96 13.76
C ASP A 128 3.19 -0.97 12.71
N SER A 129 4.16 -1.88 12.83
CA SER A 129 5.27 -2.04 11.90
C SER A 129 5.41 -3.48 11.40
N LEU A 130 5.80 -3.63 10.14
CA LEU A 130 6.14 -4.91 9.51
C LEU A 130 7.62 -4.89 9.12
N TYR A 131 8.30 -6.01 9.32
CA TYR A 131 9.70 -6.19 8.99
C TYR A 131 9.83 -7.33 7.99
N TYR A 132 10.43 -7.06 6.84
CA TYR A 132 10.88 -8.09 5.90
C TYR A 132 12.34 -8.39 6.18
N LEU A 133 12.66 -9.66 6.41
CA LEU A 133 13.97 -10.15 6.81
C LEU A 133 14.48 -11.11 5.74
N PHE A 134 15.73 -10.94 5.33
CA PHE A 134 16.41 -11.87 4.45
C PHE A 134 17.92 -11.86 4.72
N ILE A 135 18.61 -12.90 4.25
CA ILE A 135 20.07 -12.98 4.29
C ILE A 135 20.59 -12.58 2.91
N ASP A 136 21.40 -11.53 2.85
CA ASP A 136 22.06 -11.11 1.61
C ASP A 136 23.17 -12.11 1.22
N LYS A 137 23.61 -12.09 -0.03
CA LYS A 137 24.70 -12.93 -0.58
C LYS A 137 26.02 -12.82 0.19
N LYS A 138 26.19 -11.76 0.98
CA LYS A 138 27.33 -11.53 1.87
C LYS A 138 27.14 -12.14 3.27
N SER A 139 26.14 -13.01 3.45
CA SER A 139 25.76 -13.64 4.71
C SER A 139 25.34 -12.66 5.82
N LYS A 140 24.93 -11.44 5.44
CA LYS A 140 24.46 -10.41 6.38
C LYS A 140 22.94 -10.44 6.47
N VAL A 141 22.43 -10.25 7.68
CA VAL A 141 20.99 -10.06 7.88
C VAL A 141 20.61 -8.68 7.38
N VAL A 142 19.57 -8.62 6.56
CA VAL A 142 18.96 -7.36 6.10
C VAL A 142 17.54 -7.28 6.65
N LEU A 143 17.25 -6.17 7.31
CA LEU A 143 15.97 -5.85 7.89
C LEU A 143 15.36 -4.66 7.14
N VAL A 144 14.19 -4.85 6.56
CA VAL A 144 13.42 -3.79 5.90
C VAL A 144 12.17 -3.51 6.71
N GLY A 145 12.16 -2.38 7.40
CA GLY A 145 11.05 -1.93 8.24
C GLY A 145 10.05 -1.06 7.46
N PHE A 146 8.80 -1.51 7.44
CA PHE A 146 7.65 -0.83 6.87
C PHE A 146 6.71 -0.34 7.97
N SER A 147 6.19 0.88 7.81
CA SER A 147 5.07 1.34 8.61
C SER A 147 3.75 0.78 8.06
N LYS A 148 2.90 0.25 8.93
CA LYS A 148 1.56 -0.22 8.55
C LYS A 148 0.72 0.91 7.95
N SER A 149 0.79 2.12 8.51
CA SER A 149 0.03 3.27 8.01
C SER A 149 0.44 3.64 6.58
N GLN A 150 1.74 3.57 6.28
CA GLN A 150 2.26 3.85 4.95
C GLN A 150 1.80 2.81 3.92
N ILE A 151 1.79 1.52 4.29
CA ILE A 151 1.27 0.45 3.43
C ILE A 151 -0.22 0.66 3.16
N ILE A 152 -1.00 0.97 4.21
CA ILE A 152 -2.43 1.27 4.09
C ILE A 152 -2.66 2.44 3.13
N LEU A 153 -1.94 3.55 3.31
CA LEU A 153 -2.03 4.71 2.43
C LEU A 153 -1.70 4.35 0.98
N ASN A 154 -0.75 3.44 0.74
CA ASN A 154 -0.43 2.99 -0.61
C ASN A 154 -1.53 2.12 -1.23
N ILE A 155 -2.11 1.21 -0.46
CA ILE A 155 -3.22 0.34 -0.90
C ILE A 155 -4.49 1.16 -1.18
N ASP A 156 -4.68 2.23 -0.42
CA ASP A 156 -5.83 3.13 -0.52
C ASP A 156 -5.67 4.24 -1.58
N LYS A 157 -4.47 4.38 -2.19
CA LYS A 157 -4.29 5.37 -3.27
C LYS A 157 -5.32 5.13 -4.37
N PRO A 158 -6.10 6.16 -4.76
CA PRO A 158 -7.04 6.02 -5.85
C PRO A 158 -6.27 5.65 -7.11
N PHE A 159 -6.72 4.60 -7.81
CA PHE A 159 -6.26 4.29 -9.16
C PHE A 159 -6.71 5.41 -10.09
N ILE A 160 -5.95 6.50 -10.14
CA ILE A 160 -6.07 7.50 -11.18
C ILE A 160 -5.21 6.97 -12.34
N LYS A 161 -5.87 6.41 -13.35
CA LYS A 161 -5.30 6.21 -14.69
C LYS A 161 -5.85 7.27 -15.62
#